data_AF-A0ABD5SH81-F1
#
_entry.id   AF-A0ABD5SH81-F1
#
_cell.length_a   1.000
_cell.length_b   1.000
_cell.length_c   1.000
_cell.angle_alpha   90.00
_cell.angle_beta   90.00
_cell.angle_gamma   90.00
#
_symmetry.space_group_name_H-M   'P 1'
#
loop_
_entity.id
_entity.type
_entity.pdbx_description
1 polymer ?
#
loop_
_entity_poly.entity_id
_entity_poly.type
_entity_poly.pdbx_seq_one_letter_code
_entity_poly.pdbx_strand_id
1 'polypeptide(L)'
;MTGPRVVSLAPSATATVAAMGAADTLVGVTHHCDPPDDAGDAHDCDPAPVGGWIDPDLDRVTTLDPDVVLTSDALQADVVAACRDRGFDVRHREPATLADVLDGFAARGRAVDRAAAG
;
A
#
# COMPACT_ATOMS: atom_id res chain seq x y z
N MET A 1 9.77 -1.28 17.67
CA MET A 1 9.47 -0.03 16.94
C MET A 1 8.27 -0.35 16.10
N THR A 2 7.17 0.38 16.24
CA THR A 2 5.98 0.19 15.40
C THR A 2 6.39 0.50 13.95
N GLY A 3 6.11 -0.42 13.02
CA GLY A 3 6.42 -0.26 11.60
C GLY A 3 5.61 0.88 10.98
N PRO A 4 5.87 1.24 9.70
CA PRO A 4 5.14 2.32 9.03
C PRO A 4 3.63 2.01 8.92
N ARG A 5 2.80 3.05 8.84
CA ARG A 5 1.36 2.95 8.56
C ARG A 5 1.15 2.90 7.05
N VAL A 6 0.83 1.73 6.52
CA VAL A 6 0.74 1.50 5.07
C VAL A 6 -0.72 1.43 4.65
N VAL A 7 -1.11 2.23 3.66
CA VAL A 7 -2.37 2.07 2.94
C VAL A 7 -2.09 1.50 1.56
N SER A 8 -2.69 0.35 1.24
CA SER A 8 -2.56 -0.29 -0.07
C SER A 8 -3.80 -0.06 -0.92
N LEU A 9 -3.67 0.74 -1.97
CA LEU A 9 -4.72 1.04 -2.92
C LEU A 9 -4.71 0.12 -4.14
N ALA A 10 -3.97 -0.99 -4.13
CA ALA A 10 -3.90 -1.92 -5.25
C ALA A 10 -3.75 -3.38 -4.78
N PRO A 11 -4.53 -4.35 -5.33
CA PRO A 11 -4.42 -5.76 -4.93
C PRO A 11 -3.01 -6.34 -5.06
N SER A 12 -2.30 -5.99 -6.14
CA SER A 12 -0.91 -6.42 -6.35
C SER A 12 0.04 -5.84 -5.30
N ALA A 13 -0.21 -4.63 -4.80
CA ALA A 13 0.55 -4.03 -3.71
C ALA A 13 0.31 -4.78 -2.39
N THR A 14 -0.95 -5.05 -2.06
CA THR A 14 -1.32 -5.80 -0.85
C THR A 14 -0.67 -7.19 -0.83
N ALA A 15 -0.74 -7.92 -1.95
CA ALA A 15 -0.13 -9.24 -2.06
C ALA A 15 1.40 -9.21 -1.91
N THR A 16 2.07 -8.20 -2.46
CA THR A 16 3.53 -8.05 -2.28
C THR A 16 3.90 -7.76 -0.82
N VAL A 17 3.17 -6.87 -0.16
CA VAL A 17 3.42 -6.53 1.25
C VAL A 17 3.24 -7.75 2.15
N ALA A 18 2.17 -8.52 1.92
CA ALA A 18 1.93 -9.78 2.63
C ALA A 18 3.05 -10.81 2.37
N ALA A 19 3.49 -10.97 1.11
CA ALA A 19 4.58 -11.88 0.76
C ALA A 19 5.94 -11.48 1.39
N MET A 20 6.14 -10.19 1.69
CA MET A 20 7.31 -9.68 2.42
C MET A 20 7.20 -9.87 3.94
N GLY A 21 6.10 -10.47 4.42
CA GLY A 21 5.78 -10.63 5.83
C GLY A 21 5.46 -9.31 6.53
N ALA A 22 5.16 -8.24 5.79
CA ALA A 22 4.93 -6.89 6.32
C ALA A 22 3.43 -6.55 6.40
N ALA A 23 2.54 -7.55 6.38
CA ALA A 23 1.10 -7.35 6.45
C ALA A 23 0.69 -6.64 7.74
N ASP A 24 1.41 -6.88 8.84
CA ASP A 24 1.29 -6.22 10.15
C ASP A 24 1.32 -4.68 10.06
N THR A 25 1.91 -4.12 9.00
CA THR A 25 2.00 -2.66 8.78
C THR A 25 0.78 -2.04 8.09
N LEU A 26 -0.14 -2.87 7.55
CA LEU A 26 -1.30 -2.41 6.79
C LEU A 26 -2.37 -1.81 7.70
N VAL A 27 -2.76 -0.57 7.43
CA VAL A 27 -3.87 0.11 8.14
C VAL A 27 -5.08 0.34 7.25
N GLY A 28 -4.93 0.17 5.93
CA GLY A 28 -6.04 0.26 4.99
C GLY A 28 -5.79 -0.45 3.66
N VAL A 29 -6.85 -1.03 3.10
CA VAL A 29 -6.83 -1.78 1.83
C VAL A 29 -8.09 -1.48 1.01
N THR A 30 -8.07 -1.72 -0.31
CA THR A 30 -9.29 -1.63 -1.13
C THR A 30 -10.25 -2.78 -0.85
N HIS A 31 -11.53 -2.63 -1.19
CA HIS A 31 -12.58 -3.63 -0.97
C HIS A 31 -12.31 -5.02 -1.56
N HIS A 32 -11.43 -5.11 -2.56
CA HIS A 32 -11.11 -6.35 -3.27
C HIS A 32 -9.79 -6.98 -2.80
N CYS A 33 -9.26 -6.54 -1.67
CA CYS A 33 -8.08 -7.12 -1.06
C CYS A 33 -8.49 -7.96 0.15
N ASP A 34 -8.01 -9.21 0.17
CA ASP A 34 -8.11 -10.12 1.32
C ASP A 34 -6.72 -10.27 1.94
N PRO A 35 -6.29 -9.34 2.83
CA PRO A 35 -5.02 -9.47 3.53
C PRO A 35 -5.06 -10.65 4.54
N PRO A 36 -3.90 -11.19 4.93
CA PRO A 36 -3.81 -12.25 5.93
C PRO A 36 -4.30 -11.80 7.33
N ASP A 37 -4.58 -12.76 8.20
CA ASP A 37 -5.16 -12.51 9.54
C ASP A 37 -4.25 -11.67 10.47
N ASP A 38 -2.95 -11.62 10.20
CA ASP A 38 -1.96 -10.82 10.95
C ASP A 38 -1.84 -9.37 10.44
N ALA A 39 -2.70 -8.96 9.51
CA ALA A 39 -2.63 -7.64 8.93
C ALA A 39 -3.02 -6.55 9.93
N GLY A 40 -2.21 -5.50 10.01
CA GLY A 40 -2.42 -4.37 10.92
C GLY A 40 -2.09 -4.64 12.39
N ASP A 41 -1.59 -5.84 12.75
CA ASP A 41 -1.14 -6.20 14.09
C ASP A 41 -0.12 -5.22 14.68
N ALA A 42 0.75 -4.61 13.86
CA ALA A 42 1.73 -3.64 14.35
C ALA A 42 1.08 -2.37 14.91
N HIS A 43 -0.18 -2.13 14.56
CA HIS A 43 -0.96 -0.94 14.90
C HIS A 43 -2.21 -1.28 15.74
N ASP A 44 -2.31 -2.52 16.24
CA ASP A 44 -3.45 -3.02 17.01
C ASP A 44 -4.81 -2.75 16.31
N CYS A 45 -4.87 -2.94 14.99
CA CYS A 45 -6.08 -2.70 14.20
C CYS A 45 -6.21 -3.64 13.00
N ASP A 46 -7.46 -3.94 12.60
CA ASP A 46 -7.72 -4.53 11.28
C ASP A 46 -7.56 -3.46 10.18
N PRO A 47 -7.02 -3.80 8.99
CA PRO A 47 -6.92 -2.85 7.89
C PRO A 47 -8.30 -2.40 7.44
N ALA A 48 -8.54 -1.09 7.47
CA ALA A 48 -9.84 -0.55 7.10
C ALA A 48 -10.06 -0.63 5.57
N PRO A 49 -11.26 -1.02 5.09
CA PRO A 49 -11.58 -0.92 3.68
C PRO A 49 -11.72 0.55 3.26
N VAL A 50 -10.92 1.00 2.29
CA VAL A 50 -10.83 2.40 1.83
C VAL A 50 -11.39 2.62 0.42
N GLY A 51 -12.43 1.88 0.02
CA GLY A 51 -13.08 2.07 -1.27
C GLY A 51 -12.56 1.15 -2.37
N GLY A 52 -12.84 1.55 -3.62
CA GLY A 52 -12.48 0.81 -4.81
C GLY A 52 -11.05 1.06 -5.28
N TRP A 53 -10.60 0.27 -6.26
CA TRP A 53 -9.27 0.42 -6.86
C TRP A 53 -9.10 1.76 -7.59
N ILE A 54 -10.08 2.18 -8.39
CA ILE A 54 -10.05 3.45 -9.15
C ILE A 54 -10.79 4.60 -8.45
N ASP A 55 -11.53 4.29 -7.39
CA ASP A 55 -12.33 5.24 -6.62
C ASP A 55 -12.20 4.95 -5.12
N PRO A 56 -11.02 5.24 -4.52
CA PRO A 56 -10.81 5.09 -3.09
C PRO A 56 -11.40 6.26 -2.32
N ASP A 57 -11.86 5.99 -1.09
CA ASP A 57 -12.30 7.00 -0.14
C ASP A 57 -11.08 7.69 0.49
N LEU A 58 -10.63 8.79 -0.14
CA LEU A 58 -9.43 9.52 0.29
C LEU A 58 -9.61 10.25 1.62
N ASP A 59 -10.84 10.56 2.03
CA ASP A 59 -11.09 11.14 3.34
C ASP A 59 -10.86 10.08 4.41
N ARG A 60 -11.33 8.84 4.16
CA ARG A 60 -10.99 7.69 5.01
C ARG A 60 -9.49 7.40 5.03
N VAL A 61 -8.80 7.45 3.88
CA VAL A 61 -7.32 7.33 3.85
C VAL A 61 -6.67 8.39 4.74
N THR A 62 -7.17 9.63 4.75
CA THR A 62 -6.65 10.70 5.62
C THR A 62 -6.83 10.37 7.10
N THR A 63 -7.97 9.80 7.50
CA THR A 63 -8.22 9.40 8.90
C THR A 63 -7.31 8.30 9.41
N LEU A 64 -6.72 7.51 8.50
CA LEU A 64 -5.80 6.43 8.85
C LEU A 64 -4.37 6.92 9.10
N ASP A 65 -4.07 8.20 8.83
CA ASP A 65 -2.76 8.81 9.00
C ASP A 65 -1.60 7.96 8.44
N PRO A 66 -1.60 7.66 7.12
CA PRO A 66 -0.61 6.77 6.53
C PRO A 66 0.73 7.48 6.32
N ASP A 67 1.81 6.77 6.65
CA ASP A 67 3.17 7.17 6.26
C ASP A 67 3.39 7.00 4.76
N VAL A 68 2.73 6.01 4.16
CA VAL A 68 2.89 5.69 2.74
C VAL A 68 1.60 5.12 2.13
N VAL A 69 1.31 5.56 0.91
CA VAL A 69 0.20 5.06 0.09
C VAL A 69 0.75 4.32 -1.12
N LEU A 70 0.42 3.02 -1.24
CA LEU A 70 0.85 2.18 -2.34
C LEU A 70 -0.22 2.16 -3.43
N THR A 71 0.16 2.54 -4.65
CA THR A 71 -0.69 2.49 -5.84
C THR A 71 0.02 1.72 -6.95
N SER A 72 -0.70 1.27 -7.96
CA SER A 72 -0.16 0.57 -9.11
C SER A 72 -1.04 0.76 -10.33
N ASP A 73 -0.47 0.63 -11.52
CA ASP A 73 -1.16 0.74 -12.82
C ASP A 73 -1.49 2.17 -13.27
N ALA A 74 -1.40 2.41 -14.58
CA ALA A 74 -1.69 3.70 -15.21
C ALA A 74 -3.15 4.15 -15.02
N LEU A 75 -4.09 3.22 -14.80
CA LEU A 75 -5.49 3.53 -14.50
C LEU A 75 -5.66 4.30 -13.19
N GLN A 76 -4.67 4.27 -12.30
CA GLN A 76 -4.69 5.04 -11.04
C GLN A 76 -4.06 6.44 -11.17
N ALA A 77 -3.75 6.95 -12.36
CA ALA A 77 -3.11 8.26 -12.53
C ALA A 77 -3.86 9.39 -11.78
N ASP A 78 -5.18 9.44 -11.88
CA ASP A 78 -6.00 10.45 -11.20
C ASP A 78 -6.02 10.24 -9.67
N VAL A 79 -6.06 8.98 -9.22
CA VAL A 79 -5.94 8.64 -7.79
C VAL A 79 -4.59 9.07 -7.23
N VAL A 80 -3.50 8.85 -7.97
CA VAL A 80 -2.15 9.28 -7.59
C VAL A 80 -2.07 10.79 -7.46
N ALA A 81 -2.64 11.54 -8.41
CA ALA A 81 -2.71 12.99 -8.35
C ALA A 81 -3.50 13.45 -7.11
N ALA A 82 -4.70 12.91 -6.91
CA ALA A 82 -5.57 13.26 -5.78
C ALA A 82 -4.96 12.92 -4.41
N CYS A 83 -4.17 11.86 -4.31
CA CYS A 83 -3.42 11.52 -3.10
C CYS A 83 -2.26 12.50 -2.84
N ARG A 84 -1.52 12.87 -3.90
CA ARG A 84 -0.40 13.82 -3.80
C ARG A 84 -0.88 15.23 -3.46
N ASP A 85 -2.02 15.66 -4.01
CA ASP A 85 -2.63 16.96 -3.69
C ASP A 85 -3.05 17.07 -2.22
N ARG A 86 -3.34 15.92 -1.58
CA ARG A 86 -3.60 15.82 -0.14
C ARG A 86 -2.32 15.70 0.70
N GLY A 87 -1.15 15.62 0.08
CA GLY A 87 0.15 15.57 0.76
C GLY A 87 0.65 14.17 1.11
N PHE A 88 0.02 13.10 0.63
CA PHE A 88 0.48 11.73 0.92
C PHE A 88 1.78 11.39 0.18
N ASP A 89 2.65 10.60 0.83
CA ASP A 89 3.77 9.94 0.15
C ASP A 89 3.26 8.75 -0.68
N VAL A 90 3.09 8.98 -1.98
CA VAL A 90 2.56 7.96 -2.91
C VAL A 90 3.69 7.21 -3.60
N ARG A 91 3.79 5.91 -3.32
CA ARG A 91 4.71 4.99 -4.00
C ARG A 91 3.98 4.27 -5.12
N HIS A 92 3.94 4.93 -6.27
CA HIS A 92 3.31 4.39 -7.49
C HIS A 92 4.25 3.45 -8.26
N ARG A 93 3.68 2.39 -8.85
CA ARG A 93 4.44 1.41 -9.67
C ARG A 93 3.65 0.98 -10.91
N GLU A 94 4.31 1.11 -12.06
CA GLU A 94 3.82 0.65 -13.37
C GLU A 94 4.92 -0.19 -14.04
N PRO A 95 5.19 -1.42 -13.57
CA PRO A 95 6.24 -2.23 -14.16
C PRO A 95 5.84 -2.69 -15.56
N ALA A 96 6.67 -2.42 -16.57
CA ALA A 96 6.44 -2.85 -17.95
C ALA A 96 7.32 -4.06 -18.34
N THR A 97 8.36 -4.33 -17.57
CA THR A 97 9.32 -5.42 -17.78
C THR A 97 9.51 -6.24 -16.51
N LEU A 98 10.08 -7.44 -16.65
CA LEU A 98 10.46 -8.26 -15.50
C LEU A 98 11.50 -7.57 -14.61
N ALA A 99 12.42 -6.81 -15.19
CA ALA A 99 13.39 -6.03 -14.42
C ALA A 99 12.68 -4.98 -13.55
N ASP A 100 11.69 -4.28 -14.09
CA ASP A 100 10.90 -3.31 -13.33
C ASP A 100 10.14 -3.95 -12.16
N VAL A 101 9.67 -5.20 -12.35
CA VAL A 101 9.05 -5.96 -11.26
C VAL A 101 10.07 -6.20 -10.14
N LEU A 102 11.26 -6.70 -10.46
CA LEU A 102 12.32 -6.99 -9.48
C LEU A 102 12.76 -5.72 -8.73
N ASP A 103 12.97 -4.62 -9.44
CA ASP A 103 13.28 -3.32 -8.81
C ASP A 103 12.12 -2.82 -7.94
N GLY A 104 10.88 -3.13 -8.36
CA GLY A 104 9.66 -2.88 -7.61
C GLY A 104 9.62 -3.60 -6.27
N PHE A 105 10.03 -4.88 -6.22
CA PHE A 105 10.13 -5.66 -4.97
C PHE A 105 11.12 -5.01 -4.00
N ALA A 106 12.34 -4.72 -4.44
CA ALA A 106 13.36 -4.09 -3.60
C ALA A 106 12.92 -2.73 -3.04
N ALA A 107 12.22 -1.93 -3.86
CA ALA A 107 11.70 -0.65 -3.42
C ALA A 107 10.53 -0.77 -2.44
N ARG A 108 9.62 -1.73 -2.63
CA ARG A 108 8.52 -2.00 -1.70
C ARG A 108 9.04 -2.51 -0.35
N GLY A 109 10.03 -3.40 -0.36
CA GLY A 109 10.68 -3.88 0.86
C GLY A 109 11.20 -2.71 1.72
N ARG A 110 11.80 -1.68 1.11
CA ARG A 110 12.21 -0.47 1.84
C ARG A 110 11.04 0.36 2.39
N ALA A 111 9.94 0.47 1.64
CA ALA A 111 8.78 1.26 2.05
C ALA A 111 8.04 0.65 3.26
N VAL A 112 8.15 -0.66 3.46
CA VAL A 112 7.52 -1.38 4.57
C VAL A 112 8.52 -1.83 5.65
N ASP A 113 9.72 -1.25 5.66
CA ASP A 113 10.82 -1.57 6.59
C ASP A 113 11.24 -3.06 6.61
N ARG A 114 11.11 -3.74 5.46
CA ARG A 114 11.54 -5.13 5.20
C ARG A 114 12.50 -5.21 4.02
N ALA A 115 13.55 -4.39 4.04
CA ALA A 115 14.47 -4.26 2.90
C ALA A 115 15.13 -5.59 2.46
N ALA A 116 15.35 -6.53 3.38
CA ALA A 116 15.93 -7.85 3.09
C ALA A 116 14.95 -8.84 2.43
N ALA A 117 13.65 -8.52 2.41
CA ALA A 117 12.60 -9.34 1.81
C ALA A 117 12.27 -8.93 0.36
N GLY A 118 12.92 -7.88 -0.16
CA GLY A 118 12.74 -7.37 -1.52
C GLY A 118 13.84 -7.75 -2.48
#